data_AF-A0A938NQ84-F1
#
_entry.id   AF-A0A938NQ84-F1
#
_cell.length_a   1.000
_cell.length_b   1.000
_cell.length_c   1.000
_cell.angle_alpha   90.00
_cell.angle_beta   90.00
_cell.angle_gamma   90.00
#
_symmetry.space_group_name_H-M   'P 1'
#
loop_
_entity.id
_entity.type
_entity.pdbx_description
1 polymer ?
#
loop_
_entity_poly.entity_id
_entity_poly.type
_entity_poly.pdbx_seq_one_letter_code
_entity_poly.pdbx_strand_id
1 'polypeptide(L)' 'AARGERVRIRRKDGHLFDLLAVKEPVSPLDVDGVDLGIRTAEIVDVVRESPPDMMPSGKF' A
#
# COMPACT_ATOMS: atom_id res chain seq x y z
N ALA A 1 -33.03 -0.26 1.14
CA ALA A 1 -32.22 -1.39 0.63
C ALA A 1 -31.12 -0.82 -0.25
N ALA A 2 -29.85 -0.94 0.15
CA ALA A 2 -28.72 -0.34 -0.55
C ALA A 2 -28.52 -1.00 -1.92
N ARG A 3 -28.88 -0.29 -3.00
CA ARG A 3 -28.63 -0.70 -4.40
C ARG A 3 -27.15 -0.59 -4.81
N GLY A 4 -26.23 -0.32 -3.89
CA GLY A 4 -24.95 0.31 -4.20
C GLY A 4 -23.67 -0.51 -4.02
N GLU A 5 -23.71 -1.79 -3.62
CA GLU A 5 -22.48 -2.50 -3.21
C GLU A 5 -22.16 -3.78 -4.00
N ARG A 6 -23.02 -4.18 -4.94
CA ARG A 6 -22.82 -5.38 -5.78
C ARG A 6 -23.17 -5.11 -7.23
N VAL A 7 -22.19 -5.28 -8.11
CA VAL A 7 -22.37 -5.23 -9.58
C VAL A 7 -22.18 -6.62 -10.14
N ARG A 8 -23.17 -7.12 -10.89
CA ARG A 8 -23.08 -8.42 -11.56
C ARG A 8 -22.71 -8.23 -13.02
N ILE A 9 -21.60 -8.83 -13.45
CA ILE A 9 -21.14 -8.85 -14.83
C ILE A 9 -21.45 -10.22 -15.44
N ARG A 10 -22.09 -10.22 -16.61
CA ARG A 10 -22.27 -11.41 -17.45
C ARG A 10 -21.43 -11.28 -18.70
N ARG A 11 -20.45 -12.17 -18.87
CA ARG A 11 -19.66 -12.28 -20.11
C ARG A 11 -20.46 -13.03 -21.18
N LYS A 12 -20.12 -12.78 -22.45
CA LYS A 12 -20.79 -13.39 -23.62
C LYS A 12 -20.67 -14.92 -23.65
N ASP A 13 -19.58 -15.46 -23.08
CA ASP A 13 -19.34 -16.88 -22.88
C ASP A 13 -20.21 -17.52 -21.76
N GLY A 14 -21.05 -16.72 -21.10
CA GLY A 14 -21.99 -17.16 -20.07
C GLY A 14 -21.43 -17.06 -18.64
N HIS A 15 -20.14 -16.76 -18.46
CA HIS A 15 -19.57 -16.61 -17.14
C HIS A 15 -20.16 -15.39 -16.41
N LEU A 16 -20.45 -15.58 -15.12
CA LEU A 16 -20.99 -14.56 -14.22
C LEU A 16 -19.93 -14.21 -13.17
N PHE A 17 -19.76 -12.91 -12.94
CA PHE A 17 -18.87 -12.36 -11.92
C PHE A 17 -19.65 -11.38 -11.07
N ASP A 18 -19.34 -11.33 -9.78
CA ASP A 18 -19.83 -10.30 -8.87
C ASP A 18 -18.65 -9.42 -8.46
N LEU A 19 -18.76 -8.11 -8.71
CA LEU A 19 -17.91 -7.10 -8.11
C LEU A 19 -18.57 -6.60 -6.84
N LEU A 20 -17.82 -6.66 -5.74
CA LEU A 20 -18.23 -6.18 -4.44
C LEU A 20 -17.38 -4.94 -4.12
N ALA A 21 -18.03 -3.88 -3.64
CA ALA A 21 -17.31 -2.72 -3.14
C ALA A 21 -16.52 -3.12 -1.88
N VAL A 22 -15.22 -2.85 -1.87
CA VAL A 22 -14.40 -3.00 -0.67
C VAL A 22 -14.67 -1.79 0.22
N LYS A 23 -15.19 -2.03 1.43
CA LYS A 23 -15.64 -0.96 2.35
C LYS A 23 -14.49 -0.17 2.95
N GLU A 24 -13.37 -0.82 3.21
CA GLU A 24 -12.16 -0.22 3.74
C GLU A 24 -10.98 -0.80 2.97
N PRO A 25 -10.32 -0.02 2.09
CA PRO A 25 -9.05 -0.44 1.51
C PRO A 25 -8.00 -0.34 2.61
N VAL A 26 -7.94 -1.36 3.47
CA VAL A 26 -6.85 -1.50 4.44
C VAL A 26 -5.57 -1.68 3.62
N SER A 27 -4.61 -0.79 3.80
CA SER A 27 -3.32 -0.93 3.12
C SER A 27 -2.71 -2.27 3.56
N PRO A 28 -2.11 -3.06 2.65
CA PRO A 28 -1.35 -4.24 3.08
C PRO A 28 -0.14 -3.88 3.97
N LEU A 29 0.19 -2.59 4.08
CA LEU A 29 1.21 -2.04 4.97
C LEU A 29 0.62 -1.46 6.27
N ASP A 30 -0.70 -1.55 6.46
CA ASP A 30 -1.39 -1.13 7.68
C ASP A 30 -1.28 -2.27 8.72
N VAL A 31 -0.16 -2.26 9.44
CA VAL A 31 0.16 -3.24 10.48
C VAL A 31 0.35 -2.51 11.79
N ASP A 32 0.01 -3.17 12.90
CA ASP A 32 0.23 -2.62 14.23
C ASP A 32 1.72 -2.28 14.43
N GLY A 33 1.98 -1.06 14.89
CA GLY A 33 3.33 -0.63 15.23
C GLY A 33 3.85 -1.33 16.48
N VAL A 34 5.19 -1.44 16.58
CA VAL A 34 5.88 -1.87 17.80
C VAL A 34 6.60 -0.68 18.43
N ASP A 35 6.42 -0.48 19.74
CA ASP A 35 7.20 0.50 20.49
C ASP A 35 8.57 -0.10 20.81
N LEU A 36 9.62 0.50 20.24
CA LEU A 36 11.01 0.08 20.41
C LEU A 36 11.75 0.93 21.45
N GLY A 37 11.11 1.96 22.03
CA GLY A 37 11.75 2.88 22.97
C GLY A 37 12.83 3.78 22.34
N ILE A 38 12.87 3.87 21.01
CA ILE A 38 13.88 4.62 20.25
C ILE A 38 13.51 6.11 20.22
N ARG A 39 14.49 6.98 20.47
CA ARG A 39 14.34 8.43 20.42
C ARG A 39 14.51 8.96 19.01
N THR A 40 13.88 10.10 18.73
CA THR A 40 14.01 10.80 17.44
C THR A 40 15.46 11.06 17.03
N ALA A 41 16.34 11.42 17.98
CA ALA A 41 17.75 11.66 17.69
C ALA A 41 18.43 10.40 17.12
N GLU A 42 18.17 9.23 17.71
CA GLU A 42 18.74 7.96 17.29
C GLU A 42 18.25 7.56 15.87
N ILE A 43 16.98 7.86 15.54
CA ILE A 43 16.44 7.65 14.19
C ILE A 43 17.17 8.52 13.17
N VAL A 44 17.37 9.80 13.50
CA VAL A 44 18.02 10.76 12.60
C VAL A 44 19.48 10.39 12.36
N ASP A 45 20.18 9.93 13.40
CA ASP A 45 21.57 9.50 13.30
C ASP A 45 21.71 8.32 12.32
N VAL A 46 20.86 7.29 12.43
CA VAL A 46 20.86 6.13 11.51
C VAL A 46 20.56 6.52 10.05
N VAL A 47 19.57 7.39 9.83
CA VAL A 47 19.20 7.83 8.47
C VAL A 47 20.33 8.60 7.80
N ARG A 48 21.09 9.41 8.54
CA ARG A 48 22.18 10.24 8.01
C ARG A 48 23.46 9.44 7.73
N GLU A 49 23.66 8.32 8.41
CA GLU A 49 24.76 7.39 8.11
C GLU A 49 24.54 6.63 6.80
N SER A 50 23.31 6.56 6.31
CA SER A 50 22.98 5.98 5.02
C SER A 50 23.43 6.91 3.89
N PRO A 51 24.37 6.51 3.01
CA PRO A 51 24.71 7.32 1.85
C PRO A 51 23.45 7.51 0.98
N PRO A 52 23.17 8.71 0.45
CA PRO A 52 22.19 8.83 -0.62
C PRO A 52 22.61 7.90 -1.75
N ASP A 53 21.62 7.30 -2.40
CA ASP A 53 21.81 6.44 -3.56
C ASP A 53 22.76 7.09 -4.58
N MET A 54 24.02 6.64 -4.62
CA MET A 54 24.92 7.04 -5.69
C MET A 54 24.48 6.34 -6.97
N MET A 55 23.46 6.89 -7.62
CA MET A 55 23.20 6.63 -9.02
C MET A 55 24.44 7.12 -9.80
N PRO A 56 25.14 6.26 -10.58
CA PRO A 56 26.12 6.77 -11.52
C PRO A 56 25.36 7.64 -12.53
N SER A 57 25.65 8.94 -12.54
CA SER A 57 25.11 9.87 -13.52
C SER A 57 25.57 9.44 -14.92
N GLY A 58 24.75 8.63 -15.60
CA GLY A 58 24.85 8.39 -17.02
C GLY A 58 24.59 9.70 -17.75
N LYS A 59 25.65 10.30 -18.28
CA LYS A 59 25.57 11.39 -19.24
C LYS A 59 25.01 10.79 -20.55
N PHE A 60 23.82 11.23 -20.94
CA PHE A 60 23.37 11.20 -22.33
C PHE A 60 23.62 12.58 -22.93
#